data_AF-A0A4C1ZHX8-F1
#
_entry.id   AF-A0A4C1ZHX8-F1
#
_cell.length_a   1.000
_cell.length_b   1.000
_cell.length_c   1.000
_cell.angle_alpha   90.00
_cell.angle_beta   90.00
_cell.angle_gamma   90.00
#
_symmetry.space_group_name_H-M   'P 1'
#
loop_
_entity.id
_entity.type
_entity.pdbx_description
1 polymer ?
#
loop_
_entity_poly.entity_id
_entity_poly.type
_entity_poly.pdbx_seq_one_letter_code
_entity_poly.pdbx_strand_id
1 'polypeptide(L)'
;MESGQNGNNIGPQRDRVQPASKRPIKPMEPITTRRYNTNKADWTEFCLQLRNTLQKYGIAEKVERTKRPEDLEANSREYIAAIQEVCEEIFPKIGQRKTKRIPGGQRN
;
A
#
# COMPACT_ATOMS: atom_id res chain seq x y z
N MET A 1 4.37 26.22 75.94
CA MET A 1 3.28 26.61 75.03
C MET A 1 3.72 26.22 73.65
N GLU A 2 3.23 25.06 73.23
CA GLU A 2 3.51 24.35 71.99
C GLU A 2 2.43 24.70 70.97
N SER A 3 2.71 24.42 69.69
CA SER A 3 1.85 24.46 68.49
C SER A 3 1.96 25.70 67.58
N GLY A 4 2.98 25.68 66.71
CA GLY A 4 2.95 26.37 65.42
C GLY A 4 2.51 25.38 64.34
N GLN A 5 1.27 25.50 63.86
CA GLN A 5 0.70 24.69 62.79
C GLN A 5 1.43 25.00 61.46
N ASN A 6 2.14 24.02 60.91
CA ASN A 6 2.71 24.07 59.56
C ASN A 6 1.63 23.67 58.54
N GLY A 7 0.95 24.66 57.97
CA GLY A 7 -0.07 24.48 56.95
C GLY A 7 0.55 24.15 55.59
N ASN A 8 0.57 22.85 55.24
CA ASN A 8 0.78 22.38 53.87
C ASN A 8 -0.33 22.93 52.96
N ASN A 9 -0.05 24.02 52.24
CA ASN A 9 -0.90 24.50 51.16
C ASN A 9 -0.62 23.70 49.89
N ILE A 10 -1.31 22.57 49.71
CA ILE A 10 -1.42 21.88 48.41
C ILE A 10 -2.50 22.59 47.60
N GLY A 11 -2.12 23.67 46.93
CA GLY A 11 -2.91 24.21 45.83
C GLY A 11 -2.84 23.26 44.63
N PRO A 12 -3.93 23.08 43.84
CA PRO A 12 -3.89 22.19 42.70
C PRO A 12 -2.88 22.73 41.68
N GLN A 13 -1.87 21.91 41.40
CA GLN A 13 -0.91 22.12 40.32
C GLN A 13 -1.69 22.28 39.02
N ARG A 14 -1.77 23.51 38.50
CA ARG A 14 -2.42 23.76 37.21
C ARG A 14 -1.57 23.09 36.14
N ASP A 15 -2.03 21.94 35.65
CA ASP A 15 -1.45 21.30 34.48
C ASP A 15 -1.40 22.30 33.34
N ARG A 16 -0.17 22.64 32.95
CA ARG A 16 0.12 23.61 31.90
C ARG A 16 -0.38 23.03 30.58
N VAL A 17 -1.61 23.35 30.19
CA VAL A 17 -2.15 23.01 28.87
C VAL A 17 -1.23 23.66 27.82
N GLN A 18 -0.43 22.84 27.14
CA GLN A 18 0.46 23.32 26.11
C GLN A 18 -0.38 23.87 24.94
N PRO A 19 -0.06 25.06 24.39
CA PRO A 19 -0.79 25.60 23.26
C PRO A 19 -0.64 24.67 22.07
N ALA A 20 -1.75 24.45 21.34
CA ALA A 20 -1.85 23.51 20.23
C ALA A 20 -0.84 23.75 19.08
N SER A 21 -0.13 24.87 19.09
CA SER A 21 0.84 25.30 18.07
C SER A 21 2.18 24.56 18.08
N LYS A 22 2.47 23.72 19.09
CA LYS A 22 3.74 22.95 19.16
C LYS A 22 3.66 21.51 18.68
N ARG A 23 2.51 21.06 18.16
CA ARG A 23 2.40 19.69 17.64
C ARG A 23 3.06 19.62 16.26
N PRO A 24 4.01 18.71 16.02
CA PRO A 24 4.58 18.49 14.69
C PRO A 24 3.45 18.19 13.71
N ILE A 25 3.37 18.98 12.64
CA ILE A 25 2.42 18.73 11.55
C ILE A 25 2.87 17.43 10.89
N LYS A 26 2.07 16.37 11.04
CA LYS A 26 2.31 15.14 10.29
C LYS A 26 2.18 15.47 8.81
N PRO A 27 3.13 15.06 7.96
CA PRO A 27 2.96 15.15 6.53
C PRO A 27 1.63 14.50 6.15
N MET A 28 0.82 15.20 5.37
CA MET A 28 -0.41 14.61 4.84
C MET A 28 0.00 13.49 3.89
N GLU A 29 -0.48 12.28 4.17
CA GLU A 29 -0.32 11.16 3.24
C GLU A 29 -0.96 11.58 1.89
N PRO A 30 -0.26 11.39 0.76
CA PRO A 30 -0.82 11.75 -0.53
C PRO A 30 -2.15 11.02 -0.75
N ILE A 31 -3.22 11.78 -0.99
CA ILE A 31 -4.53 11.25 -1.36
C ILE A 31 -4.45 10.84 -2.84
N THR A 32 -3.79 9.74 -3.13
CA THR A 32 -3.73 9.18 -4.48
C THR A 32 -4.45 7.85 -4.53
N THR A 33 -5.33 7.69 -5.52
CA THR A 33 -5.93 6.39 -5.85
C THR A 33 -4.96 5.49 -6.61
N ARG A 34 -3.77 5.99 -6.97
CA ARG A 34 -2.73 5.25 -7.67
C ARG A 34 -2.12 4.21 -6.74
N ARG A 35 -2.30 2.93 -7.08
CA ARG A 35 -1.78 1.79 -6.30
C ARG A 35 -0.33 1.46 -6.64
N TYR A 36 0.04 1.58 -7.91
CA TYR A 36 1.31 1.09 -8.45
C TYR A 36 2.24 2.19 -8.94
N ASN A 37 3.54 1.99 -8.73
CA ASN A 37 4.58 2.83 -9.31
C ASN A 37 4.96 2.32 -10.70
N THR A 38 4.13 2.66 -11.68
CA THR A 38 4.33 2.30 -13.10
C THR A 38 5.63 2.85 -13.72
N ASN A 39 6.25 3.88 -13.12
CA ASN A 39 7.54 4.41 -13.59
C ASN A 39 8.72 3.50 -13.22
N LYS A 40 8.53 2.62 -12.22
CA LYS A 40 9.53 1.65 -11.75
C LYS A 40 9.15 0.22 -12.12
N ALA A 41 8.11 0.05 -12.93
CA ALA A 41 7.67 -1.24 -13.41
C ALA A 41 8.64 -1.77 -14.48
N ASP A 42 8.89 -3.08 -14.45
CA ASP A 42 9.48 -3.77 -15.59
C ASP A 42 8.37 -4.14 -16.57
N TRP A 43 8.28 -3.38 -17.65
CA TRP A 43 7.27 -3.59 -18.69
C TRP A 43 7.55 -4.83 -19.54
N THR A 44 8.81 -5.25 -19.67
CA THR A 44 9.17 -6.44 -20.43
C THR A 44 8.68 -7.69 -19.69
N GLU A 45 8.98 -7.76 -18.39
CA GLU A 45 8.51 -8.85 -17.53
C GLU A 45 6.97 -8.85 -17.43
N PHE A 46 6.35 -7.67 -17.31
CA PHE A 46 4.89 -7.55 -17.33
C PHE A 46 4.29 -8.12 -18.61
N CYS A 47 4.81 -7.77 -19.79
CA CYS A 47 4.31 -8.28 -21.07
C CYS A 47 4.48 -9.79 -21.19
N LEU A 48 5.61 -10.33 -20.73
CA LEU A 48 5.87 -11.77 -20.74
C LEU A 48 4.88 -12.52 -19.83
N GLN A 49 4.74 -12.08 -18.58
CA GLN A 49 3.85 -12.72 -17.62
C GLN A 49 2.39 -12.58 -18.02
N LEU A 50 1.96 -11.42 -18.54
CA LEU A 50 0.61 -11.26 -19.05
C LEU A 50 0.34 -12.24 -20.18
N ARG A 51 1.23 -12.37 -21.17
CA ARG A 51 1.06 -13.33 -22.25
C ARG A 51 0.92 -14.77 -21.71
N ASN A 52 1.78 -15.16 -20.78
CA ASN A 52 1.75 -16.49 -20.18
C ASN A 52 0.43 -16.74 -19.43
N THR A 53 -0.04 -15.77 -18.64
CA THR A 53 -1.30 -15.86 -17.89
C THR A 53 -2.50 -15.93 -18.83
N LEU A 54 -2.54 -15.11 -19.88
CA LEU A 54 -3.60 -15.15 -20.89
C LEU A 54 -3.65 -16.49 -21.62
N GLN A 55 -2.48 -17.07 -21.93
CA GLN A 55 -2.38 -18.39 -22.54
C GLN A 55 -2.81 -19.49 -21.58
N LYS A 56 -2.37 -19.45 -20.31
CA LYS A 56 -2.78 -20.38 -19.25
C LYS A 56 -4.30 -20.41 -19.06
N TYR A 57 -4.96 -19.25 -19.14
CA TYR A 57 -6.40 -19.15 -19.01
C TYR A 57 -7.16 -19.37 -20.33
N GLY A 58 -6.46 -19.51 -21.46
CA GLY A 58 -7.05 -19.74 -22.77
C GLY A 58 -7.96 -18.60 -23.23
N ILE A 59 -7.71 -17.37 -22.78
CA ILE A 59 -8.66 -16.25 -22.97
C ILE A 59 -8.86 -15.94 -24.46
N ALA A 60 -7.79 -15.99 -25.27
CA ALA A 60 -7.89 -15.76 -26.70
C ALA A 60 -8.83 -16.77 -27.39
N GLU A 61 -8.67 -18.07 -27.09
CA GLU A 61 -9.53 -19.12 -27.65
C GLU A 61 -10.99 -18.98 -27.18
N LYS A 62 -11.21 -18.61 -25.91
CA LYS A 62 -12.55 -18.35 -25.38
C LYS A 62 -13.23 -17.20 -26.12
N VAL A 63 -12.51 -16.11 -26.39
CA VAL A 63 -13.02 -14.96 -27.12
C VAL A 63 -13.37 -15.34 -28.56
N GLU A 64 -12.51 -16.06 -29.27
CA GLU A 64 -12.79 -16.51 -30.65
C GLU A 64 -14.03 -17.41 -30.75
N ARG A 65 -14.28 -18.25 -29.74
CA ARG A 65 -15.42 -19.16 -29.70
C ARG A 65 -16.72 -18.50 -29.23
N THR A 66 -16.66 -17.25 -28.77
CA THR A 66 -17.80 -16.56 -28.18
C THR A 66 -18.85 -16.24 -29.24
N LYS A 67 -20.11 -16.62 -28.95
CA LYS A 67 -21.25 -16.34 -29.83
C LYS A 67 -22.32 -15.47 -29.17
N ARG A 68 -22.30 -15.38 -27.84
CA ARG A 68 -23.27 -14.63 -27.05
C ARG A 68 -22.59 -13.46 -26.34
N PRO A 69 -23.31 -12.34 -26.16
CA PRO A 69 -22.74 -11.18 -25.46
C PRO A 69 -22.45 -11.47 -23.99
N GLU A 70 -23.24 -12.33 -23.34
CA GLU A 70 -23.00 -12.70 -21.93
C GLU A 70 -21.65 -13.42 -21.74
N ASP A 71 -21.31 -14.31 -22.68
CA ASP A 71 -20.03 -15.04 -22.68
C ASP A 71 -18.85 -14.07 -22.92
N LEU A 72 -19.06 -13.03 -23.74
CA LEU A 72 -18.04 -11.99 -23.96
C LEU A 72 -17.81 -11.17 -22.69
N GLU A 73 -18.86 -10.84 -21.95
CA GLU A 73 -18.73 -10.15 -20.67
C GLU A 73 -17.95 -11.00 -19.66
N ALA A 74 -18.24 -12.29 -19.57
CA ALA A 74 -17.48 -13.22 -18.74
C ALA A 74 -15.99 -13.25 -19.12
N ASN A 75 -15.68 -13.36 -20.42
CA ASN A 75 -14.30 -13.32 -20.92
C ASN A 75 -13.61 -11.99 -20.62
N SER A 76 -14.33 -10.87 -20.70
CA SER A 76 -13.77 -9.56 -20.37
C SER A 76 -13.41 -9.45 -18.89
N ARG A 77 -14.22 -10.03 -18.00
CA ARG A 77 -13.95 -10.07 -16.55
C ARG A 77 -12.73 -10.92 -16.26
N GLU A 78 -12.59 -12.08 -16.90
CA GLU A 78 -11.41 -12.92 -16.78
C GLU A 78 -10.14 -12.21 -17.29
N TYR A 79 -10.24 -11.50 -18.41
CA TYR A 79 -9.12 -10.72 -18.96
C TYR A 79 -8.65 -9.61 -18.01
N ILE A 80 -9.61 -8.87 -17.43
CA ILE A 80 -9.31 -7.84 -16.42
C ILE A 80 -8.68 -8.46 -15.17
N ALA A 81 -9.19 -9.60 -14.70
CA ALA A 81 -8.63 -10.31 -13.56
C ALA A 81 -7.17 -10.75 -13.82
N ALA A 82 -6.87 -11.26 -15.01
CA ALA A 82 -5.51 -11.63 -15.42
C ALA A 82 -4.56 -10.42 -15.42
N ILE A 83 -5.01 -9.26 -15.91
CA ILE A 83 -4.21 -8.02 -15.84
C ILE A 83 -3.94 -7.64 -14.39
N GLN A 84 -4.96 -7.69 -13.53
CA GLN A 84 -4.84 -7.33 -12.12
C GLN A 84 -3.86 -8.26 -11.37
N GLU A 85 -3.94 -9.56 -11.62
CA GLU A 85 -3.03 -10.58 -11.06
C GLU A 85 -1.57 -10.24 -11.39
N VAL A 86 -1.27 -10.00 -12.67
CA VAL A 86 0.10 -9.68 -13.13
C VAL A 86 0.57 -8.31 -12.60
N CYS A 87 -0.33 -7.33 -12.50
CA CYS A 87 -0.01 -6.03 -11.89
C CYS A 87 0.39 -6.17 -10.41
N GLU A 88 -0.32 -6.99 -9.64
CA GLU A 88 -0.01 -7.24 -8.22
C GLU A 88 1.34 -7.94 -8.03
N GLU A 89 1.72 -8.81 -8.96
CA GLU A 89 2.98 -9.54 -8.93
C GLU A 89 4.18 -8.67 -9.34
N ILE A 90 4.05 -7.93 -10.44
CA ILE A 90 5.19 -7.24 -11.08
C ILE A 90 5.35 -5.80 -10.60
N PHE A 91 4.25 -5.07 -10.41
CA PHE A 91 4.37 -3.64 -10.18
C PHE A 91 4.67 -3.32 -8.71
N PRO A 92 5.70 -2.50 -8.43
CA PRO A 92 5.95 -2.03 -7.08
C PRO A 92 4.77 -1.19 -6.57
N LYS A 93 4.25 -1.51 -5.39
CA LYS A 93 3.20 -0.71 -4.74
C LYS A 93 3.77 0.62 -4.25
N ILE A 94 2.99 1.68 -4.39
CA ILE A 94 3.33 2.99 -3.84
C ILE A 94 3.32 2.90 -2.31
N GLY A 95 4.29 3.57 -1.66
CA GLY A 95 4.41 3.57 -0.20
C GLY A 95 5.10 2.34 0.41
N GLN A 96 5.25 1.24 -0.33
CA GLN A 96 6.06 0.11 0.13
C GLN A 96 7.56 0.40 -0.05
N ARG A 97 8.26 0.70 1.04
CA ARG A 97 9.72 0.60 1.08
C ARG A 97 10.07 -0.87 0.93
N LYS A 98 10.61 -1.26 -0.23
CA LYS A 98 11.34 -2.53 -0.36
C LYS A 98 12.52 -2.46 0.62
N THR A 99 12.41 -3.11 1.76
CA THR A 99 13.59 -3.47 2.56
C THR A 99 14.42 -4.35 1.65
N LYS A 100 15.53 -3.82 1.13
CA LYS A 100 16.53 -4.65 0.46
C LYS A 100 16.91 -5.71 1.49
N ARG A 101 16.52 -6.97 1.27
CA ARG A 101 17.23 -8.09 1.91
C ARG A 101 18.65 -7.99 1.39
N ILE A 102 19.54 -7.41 2.19
CA ILE A 102 20.98 -7.54 1.98
C ILE A 102 21.26 -9.03 2.16
N PRO A 103 21.67 -9.78 1.11
CA PRO A 103 22.16 -11.12 1.30
C PRO A 103 23.55 -11.01 1.94
N GLY A 104 23.69 -11.52 3.16
CA GLY A 104 25.00 -11.76 3.78
C GLY A 104 25.76 -10.52 4.22
N GLY A 105 25.53 -10.07 5.46
CA GLY A 105 26.57 -9.37 6.21
C GLY A 105 27.64 -10.38 6.61
N GLN A 106 28.70 -10.53 5.82
CA GLN A 106 29.96 -11.07 6.33
C GLN A 106 30.60 -10.00 7.20
N ARG A 107 30.67 -10.29 8.51
CA ARG A 107 31.54 -9.59 9.45
C ARG A 107 32.96 -10.08 9.19
N ASN A 108 33.87 -9.16 8.85
CA ASN A 108 35.29 -9.31 9.13
C ASN A 108 35.64 -8.32 10.23
#